data_AF-A0A3D3ZKL5-F1
#
_entry.id   AF-A0A3D3ZKL5-F1
#
_cell.length_a   1.000
_cell.length_b   1.000
_cell.length_c   1.000
_cell.angle_alpha   90.00
_cell.angle_beta   90.00
_cell.angle_gamma   90.00
#
_symmetry.space_group_name_H-M   'P 1'
#
loop_
_entity.id
_entity.type
_entity.pdbx_description
1 polymer ?
#
loop_
_entity_poly.entity_id
_entity_poly.type
_entity_poly.pdbx_seq_one_letter_code
_entity_poly.pdbx_strand_id
1 'polypeptide(L)' 'MMASRLKEKYQQEVVPALRKEFNYKNPMQVPGVHKVVVNIGMGEVIQNAKA' A
#
# COMPACT_ATOMS: atom_id res chain seq x y z
N MET A 1 -2.04 13.84 16.23
CA MET A 1 -1.87 13.87 14.76
C MET A 1 -2.84 12.86 14.17
N MET A 2 -3.76 13.27 13.29
CA MET A 2 -4.66 12.31 12.61
C MET A 2 -3.81 11.39 11.74
N ALA A 3 -3.83 10.09 12.01
CA ALA A 3 -3.21 9.11 11.14
C ALA A 3 -4.06 8.96 9.87
N SER A 4 -3.45 8.62 8.73
CA SER A 4 -4.21 8.43 7.50
C SER A 4 -5.19 7.26 7.66
N ARG A 5 -6.41 7.39 7.12
CA ARG A 5 -7.47 6.36 7.19
C ARG A 5 -6.97 4.94 6.85
N LEU A 6 -6.08 4.83 5.86
CA LEU A 6 -5.50 3.55 5.44
C LEU A 6 -4.51 2.99 6.46
N LYS A 7 -3.72 3.84 7.12
CA LYS A 7 -2.80 3.42 8.17
C LYS A 7 -3.56 2.90 9.39
N GLU A 8 -4.63 3.58 9.79
CA GLU A 8 -5.50 3.14 10.89
C GLU A 8 -6.15 1.81 10.58
N LYS A 9 -6.76 1.67 9.40
CA LYS A 9 -7.33 0.41 8.93
C LYS A 9 -6.32 -0.73 8.92
N TYR A 10 -5.10 -0.48 8.42
CA TYR A 10 -4.05 -1.49 8.39
C TYR A 10 -3.71 -1.99 9.80
N GLN A 11 -3.53 -1.07 10.75
CA GLN A 11 -3.15 -1.41 12.13
C GLN A 11 -4.27 -2.10 12.91
N GLN A 12 -5.52 -1.64 12.75
CA GLN A 12 -6.65 -2.10 13.57
C GLN A 12 -7.36 -3.32 13.00
N GLU A 13 -7.40 -3.48 11.67
CA GLU A 13 -8.17 -4.54 11.02
C GLU A 13 -7.28 -5.55 10.30
N VAL A 14 -6.34 -5.08 9.48
CA VAL A 14 -5.56 -5.95 8.59
C VAL A 14 -4.52 -6.76 9.36
N VAL A 15 -3.78 -6.13 10.27
CA VAL A 15 -2.73 -6.81 11.06
C VAL A 15 -3.30 -7.96 11.92
N PRO A 16 -4.40 -7.77 12.69
CA PRO A 16 -5.00 -8.87 13.43
C PRO A 16 -5.54 -10.00 12.54
N ALA A 17 -6.16 -9.66 11.40
CA ALA A 17 -6.68 -10.65 10.46
C ALA A 17 -5.55 -11.53 9.90
N LEU A 18 -4.48 -10.92 9.39
CA LEU A 18 -3.33 -11.65 8.84
C LEU A 18 -2.61 -12.48 9.90
N ARG A 19 -2.48 -11.97 11.12
CA ARG A 19 -1.86 -12.72 12.23
C ARG A 19 -2.66 -13.98 12.56
N LYS A 20 -3.99 -13.91 12.54
CA LYS A 20 -4.87 -15.04 12.81
C LYS A 20 -4.88 -16.05 11.67
N GLU A 21 -4.91 -15.58 10.42
CA GLU A 21 -4.98 -16.44 9.24
C GLU A 21 -3.67 -17.20 9.00
N PHE A 22 -2.53 -16.54 9.17
CA PHE A 22 -1.21 -17.11 8.87
C PHE A 22 -0.39 -17.46 10.11
N ASN A 23 -0.98 -17.35 11.30
CA ASN A 23 -0.39 -17.74 12.58
C ASN A 23 0.99 -17.08 12.87
N TYR A 24 1.18 -15.82 12.47
CA TYR A 24 2.42 -15.08 12.70
C TYR A 24 2.73 -14.94 14.20
N LYS A 25 3.92 -15.40 14.60
CA LYS A 25 4.38 -15.35 16.00
C LYS A 25 4.93 -13.98 16.37
N ASN A 26 5.61 -13.31 15.43
CA ASN A 26 6.20 -12.00 15.64
C ASN A 26 5.38 -10.93 14.88
N PRO A 27 4.96 -9.83 15.53
CA PRO A 27 4.26 -8.72 14.86
C PRO A 27 5.00 -8.16 13.64
N MET A 28 6.33 -8.18 13.64
CA MET A 28 7.17 -7.71 12.53
C MET A 28 7.14 -8.62 11.30
N GLN A 29 6.57 -9.83 11.41
CA GLN A 29 6.37 -10.74 10.26
C GLN A 29 5.16 -10.36 9.42
N VAL A 30 4.26 -9.52 9.93
CA VAL A 30 3.07 -9.10 9.18
C VAL A 30 3.50 -8.21 8.01
N PRO A 31 3.20 -8.57 6.75
CA PRO A 31 3.68 -7.86 5.58
C PRO A 31 3.08 -6.46 5.48
N GLY A 32 3.94 -5.46 5.25
CA GLY A 32 3.56 -4.06 5.06
C GLY A 32 3.87 -3.54 3.66
N VAL A 33 3.17 -2.49 3.23
CA VAL A 33 3.43 -1.80 1.96
C VAL A 33 4.63 -0.86 2.14
N HIS A 34 5.73 -1.13 1.44
CA HIS A 34 6.94 -0.30 1.52
C HIS A 34 6.93 0.85 0.50
N LYS A 35 6.52 0.58 -0.74
CA LYS A 35 6.53 1.56 -1.83
C LYS A 35 5.40 1.24 -2.81
N VAL A 36 4.76 2.29 -3.32
CA VAL A 36 3.86 2.21 -4.48
C VAL A 36 4.50 3.03 -5.59
N VAL A 37 4.78 2.42 -6.73
CA VAL A 37 5.30 3.11 -7.92
C VAL A 37 4.17 3.25 -8.91
N VAL A 38 3.85 4.48 -9.29
CA VAL A 38 2.92 4.76 -10.39
C VAL A 38 3.78 5.11 -11.60
N ASN A 39 3.76 4.24 -12.61
CA ASN A 39 4.41 4.51 -13.88
C ASN A 39 3.35 4.94 -14.89
N ILE A 40 3.58 6.06 -15.58
CA ILE A 40 2.71 6.55 -16.64
C ILE A 40 3.55 6.56 -17.92
N GLY A 41 3.24 5.68 -18.86
CA GLY A 41 3.89 5.66 -20.17
C GLY A 41 3.34 6.80 -21.04
N MET A 42 4.15 7.82 -21.32
CA MET A 42 3.78 8.97 -22.16
C MET A 42 4.33 8.87 -23.60
N GLY A 43 4.47 7.67 -24.15
CA GLY A 43 5.09 7.45 -25.46
C GLY A 43 4.45 8.28 -26.59
N GLU A 44 3.12 8.40 -26.59
CA GLU A 44 2.36 9.14 -27.62
C GLU A 44 2.11 10.60 -27.23
N VAL A 45 2.06 10.92 -25.92
CA VAL A 45 1.84 12.29 -25.41
C VAL A 45 3.04 13.20 -25.67
N ILE A 46 4.25 12.64 -25.79
CA ILE A 46 5.43 13.39 -26.21
C ILE A 46 5.28 13.88 -27.67
N GLN A 47 4.63 13.11 -28.56
CA GLN A 47 4.49 13.47 -29.97
C GLN A 47 3.35 14.48 -30.23
N ASN A 48 2.29 14.46 -29.40
CA ASN A 48 1.11 15.32 -29.56
C ASN A 48 0.78 16.09 -28.27
N ALA A 49 1.73 16.87 -27.74
CA ALA A 49 1.55 17.63 -26.50
C ALA A 49 0.54 18.82 -26.60
N LYS A 50 -0.28 18.91 -27.66
CA LYS A 50 -1.08 20.11 -28.00
C LYS A 50 -2.45 19.86 -28.66
N ALA A 51 -3.09 18.71 -28.46
CA ALA A 51 -4.49 18.51 -28.89
C ALA A 51 -5.47 18.72 -27.72
#